data_AF-A0A158IRL6-F1
#
_entry.id   AF-A0A158IRL6-F1
#
_cell.length_a   1.000
_cell.length_b   1.000
_cell.length_c   1.000
_cell.angle_alpha   90.00
_cell.angle_beta   90.00
_cell.angle_gamma   90.00
#
_symmetry.space_group_name_H-M   'P 1'
#
loop_
_entity.id
_entity.type
_entity.pdbx_description
1 polymer ?
#
loop_
_entity_poly.entity_id
_entity_poly.type
_entity_poly.pdbx_seq_one_letter_code
_entity_poly.pdbx_strand_id
1 'polypeptide(L)'
;MRRNAGRRVSRRGTNAPPNATPAGDGTFLLTIFRKHDQSKPLPKINEQLKEQGYFKAFPPPGVEVVSWYAMMGIGQVVTLRVPADRLREVNRAIENTAWGGYKTEFYPTYDYKAVAEQMRAQSK
;
A
#
# COMPACT_ATOMS: atom_id res chain seq x y z
N MET A 1 1.01 -38.32 44.36
CA MET A 1 0.44 -39.08 43.23
C MET A 1 0.25 -38.10 42.06
N ARG A 2 0.79 -38.43 40.89
CA ARG A 2 1.07 -37.52 39.77
C ARG A 2 -0.21 -37.09 39.03
N ARG A 3 -0.32 -35.82 38.64
CA ARG A 3 -1.16 -35.37 37.52
C ARG A 3 -0.32 -34.57 36.53
N ASN A 4 -0.37 -35.05 35.29
CA ASN A 4 0.30 -34.51 34.11
C ASN A 4 -0.70 -33.65 33.31
N ALA A 5 -0.17 -32.91 32.33
CA ALA A 5 -0.83 -32.32 31.16
C ALA A 5 -1.12 -30.81 31.16
N GLY A 6 -0.63 -30.16 30.10
CA GLY A 6 -1.26 -28.95 29.55
C GLY A 6 -0.32 -27.80 29.18
N ARG A 7 0.69 -28.04 28.33
CA ARG A 7 1.44 -26.97 27.65
C ARG A 7 0.46 -26.16 26.80
N ARG A 8 0.04 -24.97 27.27
CA ARG A 8 -0.73 -24.00 26.46
C ARG A 8 0.12 -23.56 25.28
N VAL A 9 -0.28 -23.95 24.08
CA VAL A 9 0.21 -23.34 22.84
C VAL A 9 -0.45 -21.96 22.75
N SER A 10 0.36 -20.92 22.90
CA SER A 10 -0.05 -19.54 22.65
C SER A 10 -0.41 -19.38 21.17
N ARG A 11 -1.68 -19.10 20.87
CA ARG A 11 -2.10 -18.65 19.53
C ARG A 11 -1.48 -17.27 19.31
N ARG A 12 -0.46 -17.18 18.44
CA ARG A 12 -0.08 -15.89 17.84
C ARG A 12 -1.29 -15.36 17.10
N GLY A 13 -1.83 -14.24 17.57
CA GLY A 13 -2.78 -13.46 16.79
C GLY A 13 -2.11 -13.04 15.49
N THR A 14 -2.64 -13.49 14.37
CA THR A 14 -2.36 -12.88 13.07
C THR A 14 -2.95 -11.47 13.11
N ASN A 15 -2.09 -10.45 13.09
CA ASN A 15 -2.52 -9.08 12.86
C ASN A 15 -3.18 -9.02 11.47
N ALA A 16 -4.51 -9.12 11.44
CA ALA A 16 -5.27 -8.80 10.26
C ALA A 16 -5.11 -7.29 10.00
N PRO A 17 -4.85 -6.86 8.75
CA PRO A 17 -4.80 -5.44 8.43
C PRO A 17 -6.14 -4.79 8.83
N PRO A 18 -6.12 -3.57 9.39
CA PRO A 18 -7.32 -2.91 9.87
C PRO A 18 -8.33 -2.78 8.74
N ASN A 19 -9.59 -3.08 9.04
CA ASN A 19 -10.71 -2.82 8.16
C ASN A 19 -10.63 -1.36 7.71
N ALA A 20 -10.41 -1.13 6.41
CA ALA A 20 -10.50 0.21 5.85
C ALA A 20 -11.97 0.63 5.90
N THR A 21 -12.30 1.52 6.83
CA THR A 21 -13.53 2.31 6.87
C THR A 21 -13.46 3.39 5.80
N PRO A 22 -14.59 3.79 5.15
CA PRO A 22 -14.62 4.98 4.31
C PRO A 22 -14.21 6.16 5.18
N ALA A 23 -13.20 6.90 4.73
CA ALA A 23 -12.62 7.97 5.48
C ALA A 23 -13.56 9.19 5.46
N GLY A 24 -14.50 9.24 6.41
CA GLY A 24 -15.18 10.48 6.80
C GLY A 24 -14.23 11.52 7.42
N ASP A 25 -12.91 11.30 7.33
CA ASP A 25 -11.82 12.11 7.87
C ASP A 25 -11.12 12.98 6.81
N GLY A 26 -11.63 13.02 5.58
CA GLY A 26 -11.04 13.81 4.48
C GLY A 26 -9.89 13.14 3.75
N THR A 27 -9.67 11.83 3.95
CA THR A 27 -8.67 11.03 3.23
C THR A 27 -9.29 10.07 2.21
N PHE A 28 -8.47 9.58 1.29
CA PHE A 28 -8.82 8.49 0.37
C PHE A 28 -7.66 7.50 0.24
N LEU A 29 -7.95 6.32 -0.31
CA LEU A 29 -6.91 5.34 -0.62
C LEU A 29 -6.40 5.51 -2.05
N LEU A 30 -5.08 5.60 -2.19
CA LEU A 30 -4.39 5.64 -3.47
C LEU A 30 -3.53 4.40 -3.63
N THR A 31 -3.86 3.55 -4.61
CA THR A 31 -3.02 2.41 -4.99
C THR A 31 -2.08 2.81 -6.12
N ILE A 32 -0.78 2.68 -5.89
CA ILE A 32 0.28 2.98 -6.84
C ILE A 32 0.91 1.66 -7.28
N PHE A 33 0.81 1.37 -8.58
CA PHE A 33 1.54 0.29 -9.21
C PHE A 33 2.87 0.84 -9.73
N ARG A 34 3.97 0.32 -9.21
CA ARG A 34 5.32 0.52 -9.74
C ARG A 34 5.72 -0.71 -10.51
N LYS A 35 5.30 -0.77 -11.78
CA LYS A 35 5.54 -1.91 -12.65
C LYS A 35 7.01 -2.04 -13.00
N HIS A 36 7.53 -3.26 -12.98
CA HIS A 36 8.89 -3.56 -13.39
C HIS A 36 9.17 -3.02 -14.79
N ASP A 37 10.33 -2.39 -14.94
CA ASP A 37 10.94 -2.17 -16.24
C ASP A 37 11.96 -3.29 -16.46
N GLN A 38 11.58 -4.30 -17.25
CA GLN A 38 12.42 -5.46 -17.52
C GLN A 38 13.59 -5.16 -18.45
N SER A 39 13.69 -3.94 -19.00
CA SER A 39 14.91 -3.51 -19.70
C SER A 39 16.09 -3.26 -18.73
N LYS A 40 15.84 -3.18 -17.42
CA LYS A 40 16.84 -2.94 -16.39
C LYS A 40 16.81 -4.02 -15.31
N PRO A 41 17.98 -4.50 -14.84
CA PRO A 41 18.03 -5.39 -13.69
C PRO A 41 17.75 -4.63 -12.39
N LEU A 42 17.22 -5.31 -11.37
CA LEU A 42 16.85 -4.72 -10.07
C LEU A 42 17.96 -3.88 -9.41
N PRO A 43 19.26 -4.27 -9.43
CA PRO A 43 20.31 -3.44 -8.86
C PRO A 43 20.42 -2.06 -9.51
N LYS A 44 20.22 -1.97 -10.84
CA LYS A 44 20.25 -0.69 -11.56
C LYS A 44 19.06 0.20 -11.22
N ILE A 45 17.89 -0.40 -11.05
CA ILE A 45 16.71 0.31 -10.56
C ILE A 45 16.97 0.86 -9.14
N ASN A 46 17.51 0.04 -8.24
CA ASN A 46 17.77 0.47 -6.86
C ASN A 46 18.86 1.54 -6.75
N GLU A 47 19.91 1.46 -7.57
CA GLU A 47 20.95 2.50 -7.70
C GLU A 47 20.32 3.83 -8.11
N GLN A 48 19.51 3.83 -9.17
CA GLN A 48 18.80 5.02 -9.63
C GLN A 48 17.88 5.61 -8.56
N LEU A 49 17.06 4.79 -7.88
CA LEU A 49 16.18 5.26 -6.79
C LEU A 49 16.98 5.87 -5.62
N LYS A 50 18.16 5.33 -5.34
CA LYS A 50 19.05 5.83 -4.28
C LYS A 50 19.62 7.20 -4.67
N GLU A 51 20.14 7.34 -5.89
CA GLU A 51 20.66 8.61 -6.42
C GLU A 51 19.59 9.71 -6.44
N GLN A 52 18.36 9.34 -6.81
CA GLN A 52 17.22 10.25 -6.84
C GLN A 52 16.59 10.49 -5.45
N GLY A 53 17.06 9.82 -4.39
CA GLY A 53 16.61 10.04 -3.02
C GLY A 53 15.21 9.52 -2.70
N TYR A 54 14.71 8.52 -3.43
CA TYR A 54 13.34 7.99 -3.32
C TYR A 54 12.93 7.65 -1.88
N PHE A 55 13.71 6.79 -1.22
CA PHE A 55 13.38 6.30 0.12
C PHE A 55 13.53 7.36 1.23
N LYS A 56 14.09 8.53 0.90
CA LYS A 56 14.12 9.69 1.79
C LYS A 56 12.89 10.59 1.60
N ALA A 57 12.40 10.70 0.37
CA ALA A 57 11.30 11.61 0.02
C ALA A 57 9.91 10.96 0.09
N PHE A 58 9.82 9.63 -0.02
CA PHE A 58 8.56 8.90 -0.11
C PHE A 58 8.31 8.01 1.14
N PRO A 59 7.09 8.03 1.71
CA PRO A 59 5.97 8.93 1.39
C PRO A 59 6.26 10.37 1.86
N PRO A 60 5.62 11.39 1.25
CA PRO A 60 5.72 12.75 1.74
C PRO A 60 5.04 12.90 3.13
N PRO A 61 5.38 13.93 3.91
CA PRO A 61 4.77 14.17 5.22
C PRO A 61 3.24 14.27 5.14
N GLY A 62 2.55 13.65 6.11
CA GLY A 62 1.09 13.63 6.18
C GLY A 62 0.41 12.55 5.35
N VAL A 63 1.18 11.67 4.68
CA VAL A 63 0.67 10.53 3.91
C VAL A 63 1.11 9.23 4.58
N GLU A 64 0.16 8.31 4.78
CA GLU A 64 0.40 7.03 5.44
C GLU A 64 0.54 5.91 4.41
N VAL A 65 1.50 5.00 4.63
CA VAL A 65 1.58 3.73 3.88
C VAL A 65 0.68 2.70 4.56
N VAL A 66 -0.41 2.33 3.89
CA VAL A 66 -1.37 1.30 4.35
C VAL A 66 -0.86 -0.09 4.02
N SER A 67 -0.29 -0.28 2.83
CA SER A 67 0.35 -1.54 2.44
C SER A 67 1.44 -1.34 1.40
N TRP A 68 2.40 -2.26 1.36
CA TRP A 68 3.46 -2.28 0.36
C TRP A 68 3.87 -3.72 0.07
N TYR A 69 3.57 -4.18 -1.14
CA TYR A 69 3.89 -5.53 -1.60
C TYR A 69 4.86 -5.52 -2.77
N ALA A 70 5.71 -6.54 -2.85
CA ALA A 70 6.34 -6.96 -4.09
C ALA A 70 5.44 -8.03 -4.73
N MET A 71 4.70 -7.65 -5.77
CA MET A 71 3.81 -8.54 -6.51
C MET A 71 4.56 -9.12 -7.70
N MET A 72 4.86 -10.43 -7.61
CA MET A 72 5.59 -11.17 -8.65
C MET A 72 4.97 -10.94 -10.03
N GLY A 73 5.81 -10.66 -11.03
CA GLY A 73 5.38 -10.39 -12.42
C GLY A 73 4.85 -8.98 -12.66
N ILE A 74 4.55 -8.20 -11.61
CA ILE A 74 4.06 -6.84 -11.75
C ILE A 74 5.11 -5.85 -11.27
N GLY A 75 5.56 -5.95 -10.03
CA GLY A 75 6.45 -4.96 -9.42
C GLY A 75 6.04 -4.64 -8.00
N GLN A 76 6.22 -3.39 -7.59
CA GLN A 76 5.80 -2.96 -6.26
C GLN A 76 4.39 -2.37 -6.31
N VAL A 77 3.56 -2.70 -5.33
CA VAL A 77 2.20 -2.17 -5.20
C VAL A 77 2.11 -1.54 -3.83
N VAL A 78 1.88 -0.22 -3.82
CA VAL A 78 1.84 0.58 -2.60
C VAL A 78 0.44 1.15 -2.46
N THR A 79 -0.22 0.92 -1.34
CA THR A 79 -1.47 1.62 -1.02
C THR A 79 -1.18 2.69 0.01
N LEU A 80 -1.55 3.93 -0.30
CA LEU A 80 -1.40 5.08 0.58
C LEU A 80 -2.77 5.53 1.08
N ARG A 81 -2.82 6.06 2.30
CA ARG A 81 -3.92 6.92 2.76
C ARG A 81 -3.47 8.37 2.59
N VAL A 82 -4.22 9.11 1.77
CA VAL A 82 -3.84 10.44 1.29
C VAL A 82 -4.91 11.44 1.67
N PRO A 83 -4.58 12.52 2.41
CA PRO A 83 -5.47 13.67 2.54
C PRO A 83 -5.79 14.28 1.17
N ALA A 84 -7.04 14.69 0.93
CA ALA A 84 -7.48 15.19 -0.37
C ALA A 84 -6.62 16.35 -0.92
N ASP A 85 -6.13 17.22 -0.03
CA ASP A 85 -5.28 18.37 -0.34
C ASP A 85 -3.80 18.00 -0.61
N ARG A 86 -3.41 16.74 -0.39
CA ARG A 86 -2.00 16.27 -0.46
C ARG A 86 -1.65 15.42 -1.68
N LEU A 87 -2.59 15.20 -2.60
CA LEU A 87 -2.35 14.38 -3.79
C LEU A 87 -1.21 14.92 -4.65
N ARG A 88 -1.06 16.25 -4.73
CA ARG A 88 0.01 16.89 -5.51
C ARG A 88 1.40 16.54 -4.97
N GLU A 89 1.58 16.53 -3.66
CA GLU A 89 2.84 16.19 -3.01
C GLU A 89 3.21 14.74 -3.27
N VAL A 90 2.24 13.82 -3.23
CA VAL A 90 2.46 12.40 -3.58
C VAL A 90 2.93 12.27 -5.02
N ASN A 91 2.24 12.94 -5.96
CA ASN A 91 2.63 12.90 -7.37
C ASN A 91 4.07 13.41 -7.54
N ARG A 92 4.39 14.61 -7.02
CA ARG A 92 5.73 15.20 -7.12
C ARG A 92 6.82 14.34 -6.48
N ALA A 93 6.54 13.66 -5.38
CA ALA A 93 7.50 12.73 -4.78
C ALA A 93 7.86 11.62 -5.76
N ILE A 94 6.88 11.02 -6.44
CA ILE A 94 7.12 10.00 -7.46
C ILE A 94 7.82 10.57 -8.70
N GLU A 95 7.37 11.71 -9.22
CA GLU A 95 7.93 12.36 -10.42
C GLU A 95 9.43 12.64 -10.25
N ASN A 96 9.80 13.22 -9.11
CA ASN A 96 11.17 13.65 -8.87
C ASN A 96 12.10 12.50 -8.50
N THR A 97 11.56 11.41 -7.93
CA THR A 97 12.41 10.42 -7.25
C THR A 97 12.25 8.97 -7.69
N ALA A 98 11.23 8.62 -8.48
CA ALA A 98 10.96 7.24 -8.88
C ALA A 98 10.82 7.04 -10.40
N TRP A 99 10.59 8.11 -11.17
CA TRP A 99 10.45 8.02 -12.62
C TRP A 99 11.74 7.54 -13.30
N GLY A 100 11.56 6.64 -14.26
CA GLY A 100 12.64 5.92 -14.92
C GLY A 100 13.09 4.63 -14.22
N GLY A 101 12.76 4.44 -12.93
CA GLY A 101 12.98 3.18 -12.22
C GLY A 101 11.84 2.17 -12.41
N TYR A 102 10.61 2.66 -12.59
CA TYR A 102 9.41 1.86 -12.83
C TYR A 102 8.47 2.55 -13.80
N LYS A 103 7.62 1.76 -14.46
CA LYS A 103 6.40 2.29 -15.08
C LYS A 103 5.35 2.46 -13.99
N THR A 104 4.97 3.70 -13.70
CA THR A 104 4.07 4.00 -12.58
C THR A 104 2.63 4.21 -13.05
N GLU A 105 1.67 3.63 -12.33
CA GLU A 105 0.22 3.82 -12.54
C GLU A 105 -0.45 4.15 -11.19
N PHE A 106 -1.46 5.03 -11.21
CA PHE A 106 -2.12 5.56 -10.03
C PHE A 106 -3.62 5.25 -10.05
N TYR A 107 -4.14 4.71 -8.95
CA TYR A 107 -5.53 4.29 -8.82
C TYR A 107 -6.12 4.82 -7.51
N PRO A 108 -6.68 6.04 -7.50
CA PRO A 108 -7.46 6.52 -6.37
C PRO A 108 -8.75 5.70 -6.24
N THR A 109 -9.16 5.41 -5.01
CA THR A 109 -10.34 4.59 -4.72
C THR A 109 -11.20 5.23 -3.64
N TYR A 110 -12.50 4.96 -3.70
CA TYR A 110 -13.44 5.22 -2.62
C TYR A 110 -13.92 3.89 -2.05
N ASP A 111 -14.36 3.88 -0.80
CA ASP A 111 -14.82 2.65 -0.17
C ASP A 111 -16.25 2.32 -0.62
N TYR A 112 -16.36 1.28 -1.45
CA TYR A 112 -17.62 0.76 -1.98
C TYR A 112 -18.19 -0.39 -1.13
N LYS A 113 -17.49 -0.85 -0.09
CA LYS A 113 -17.83 -2.06 0.64
C LYS A 113 -19.25 -2.02 1.23
N ALA A 114 -19.58 -0.92 1.92
CA ALA A 114 -20.89 -0.78 2.56
C ALA A 114 -22.04 -0.85 1.54
N VAL A 115 -21.89 -0.20 0.38
CA VAL A 115 -22.88 -0.22 -0.72
C VAL A 115 -23.01 -1.64 -1.27
N ALA A 116 -21.88 -2.32 -1.53
CA ALA A 116 -21.87 -3.69 -2.03
C ALA A 116 -22.54 -4.68 -1.05
N GLU A 117 -22.28 -4.54 0.26
CA GLU A 117 -22.90 -5.37 1.31
C GLU A 117 -24.41 -5.14 1.40
N GLN A 118 -24.86 -3.89 1.29
CA GLN A 118 -26.30 -3.56 1.25
C GLN A 118 -26.99 -4.18 0.03
N MET A 119 -26.42 -4.03 -1.17
CA MET A 119 -26.97 -4.62 -2.40
C MET A 119 -27.05 -6.14 -2.30
N ARG A 120 -26.03 -6.78 -1.72
CA ARG A 120 -26.00 -8.24 -1.50
C ARG A 120 -27.06 -8.70 -0.50
N ALA A 121 -27.36 -7.90 0.53
CA ALA A 121 -28.41 -8.21 1.50
C ALA A 121 -29.83 -8.10 0.90
N GLN A 122 -30.05 -7.16 -0.02
CA GLN A 122 -31.34 -6.97 -0.71
C GLN A 122 -31.61 -8.00 -1.82
N SER A 123 -30.56 -8.68 -2.28
CA SER A 123 -30.63 -9.68 -3.37
C SER A 123 -30.85 -11.11 -2.84
N LYS A 124 -31.14 -11.27 -1.55
CA LYS A 124 -31.49 -12.53 -0.90
C LYS A 124 -32.96 -12.53 -0.53
#